data_AF-A0A2U3CHI9-F1
#
_entry.id   AF-A0A2U3CHI9-F1
#
_cell.length_a   1.000
_cell.length_b   1.000
_cell.length_c   1.000
_cell.angle_alpha   90.00
_cell.angle_beta   90.00
_cell.angle_gamma   90.00
#
_symmetry.space_group_name_H-M   'P 1'
#
loop_
_entity.id
_entity.type
_entity.pdbx_description
1 polymer ?
#
loop_
_entity_poly.entity_id
_entity_poly.type
_entity_poly.pdbx_seq_one_letter_code
_entity_poly.pdbx_strand_id
1 'polypeptide(L)'
;MREAMENISGKEWNNRTNNWSFSNTVYHIIETAEYYHRNTPEGMEWGKRAGFSWTDDSEETILRKLASLTKNDLIEYLDEIEKCISQSLEKSTNEDLFGTDSFNNGKLRIIEKMLYLLRHNMHHIGELNKVLRDTESKRIKWQ
;
A
#
# COMPACT_ATOMS: atom_id res chain seq x y z
N MET A 1 4.71 -2.63 8.77
CA MET A 1 3.75 -1.53 8.55
C MET A 1 2.80 -1.32 9.73
N ARG A 2 2.16 -2.36 10.28
CA ARG A 2 1.30 -2.25 11.49
C ARG A 2 1.96 -1.51 12.65
N GLU A 3 3.17 -1.94 13.03
CA GLU A 3 3.94 -1.27 14.09
C GLU A 3 4.16 0.23 13.80
N ALA A 4 4.30 0.63 12.52
CA ALA A 4 4.48 2.03 12.15
C ALA A 4 3.19 2.83 12.37
N MET A 5 2.04 2.26 11.99
CA MET A 5 0.71 2.85 12.25
C MET A 5 0.40 2.93 13.75
N GLU A 6 0.85 1.97 14.55
CA GLU A 6 0.69 2.01 16.01
C GLU A 6 1.54 3.11 16.64
N ASN A 7 2.80 3.25 16.21
CA ASN A 7 3.76 4.16 16.82
C ASN A 7 3.56 5.64 16.45
N ILE A 8 2.97 5.96 15.29
CA ILE A 8 2.75 7.35 14.87
C ILE A 8 1.70 8.03 15.76
N SER A 9 1.95 9.26 16.19
CA SER A 9 0.96 10.01 16.98
C SER A 9 -0.25 10.42 16.13
N GLY A 10 -1.42 10.60 16.76
CA GLY A 10 -2.63 11.01 16.05
C GLY A 10 -2.51 12.39 15.36
N LYS A 11 -1.69 13.28 15.91
CA LYS A 11 -1.43 14.61 15.32
C LYS A 11 -0.66 14.51 13.99
N GLU A 12 0.25 13.55 13.89
CA GLU A 12 1.14 13.39 12.74
C GLU A 12 0.56 12.45 11.67
N TRP A 13 -0.54 11.75 11.96
CA TRP A 13 -1.22 10.82 11.05
C TRP A 13 -1.53 11.46 9.68
N ASN A 14 -2.12 12.65 9.71
CA ASN A 14 -2.52 13.40 8.52
C ASN A 14 -1.62 14.61 8.24
N ASN A 15 -0.53 14.79 9.00
CA ASN A 15 0.39 15.90 8.76
C ASN A 15 1.18 15.66 7.47
N ARG A 16 1.25 16.67 6.60
CA ARG A 16 1.87 16.54 5.27
C ARG A 16 3.34 16.95 5.32
N THR A 17 4.18 16.13 4.71
CA THR A 17 5.56 16.45 4.38
C THR A 17 5.78 16.11 2.90
N ASN A 18 6.23 17.07 2.08
CA ASN A 18 6.40 16.89 0.63
C ASN A 18 5.14 16.39 -0.11
N ASN A 19 3.99 17.03 0.14
CA ASN A 19 2.67 16.71 -0.45
C ASN A 19 2.02 15.40 0.01
N TRP A 20 2.72 14.54 0.75
CA TRP A 20 2.19 13.28 1.27
C TRP A 20 2.08 13.32 2.79
N SER A 21 1.01 12.76 3.34
CA SER A 21 0.91 12.46 4.78
C SER A 21 1.35 11.03 5.08
N PHE A 22 1.53 10.73 6.37
CA PHE A 22 1.77 9.36 6.82
C PHE A 22 0.62 8.43 6.38
N SER A 23 -0.63 8.83 6.61
CA SER A 23 -1.84 8.10 6.19
C SER A 23 -1.90 7.86 4.68
N ASN A 24 -1.59 8.88 3.86
CA ASN A 24 -1.57 8.74 2.40
C ASN A 24 -0.53 7.72 1.96
N THR A 25 0.65 7.74 2.58
CA THR A 25 1.74 6.80 2.27
C THR A 25 1.32 5.38 2.61
N VAL A 26 0.71 5.16 3.79
CA VAL A 26 0.18 3.84 4.17
C VAL A 26 -0.90 3.37 3.19
N TYR A 27 -1.88 4.21 2.88
CA TYR A 27 -2.93 3.88 1.92
C TYR A 27 -2.35 3.47 0.57
N HIS A 28 -1.39 4.25 0.06
CA HIS A 28 -0.70 3.95 -1.20
C HIS A 28 0.06 2.62 -1.18
N ILE A 29 0.73 2.26 -0.08
CA ILE A 29 1.40 0.96 0.04
C ILE A 29 0.38 -0.18 -0.10
N ILE A 30 -0.76 -0.09 0.62
CA ILE A 30 -1.78 -1.15 0.63
C ILE A 30 -2.48 -1.24 -0.73
N GLU A 31 -2.86 -0.09 -1.30
CA GLU A 31 -3.52 -0.03 -2.60
C GLU A 31 -2.60 -0.53 -3.73
N THR A 32 -1.31 -0.20 -3.67
CA THR A 32 -0.33 -0.74 -4.62
C THR A 32 -0.17 -2.26 -4.46
N ALA A 33 -0.22 -2.79 -3.24
CA ALA A 33 -0.23 -4.23 -3.02
C ALA A 33 -1.48 -4.90 -3.60
N GLU A 34 -2.66 -4.30 -3.47
CA GLU A 34 -3.88 -4.79 -4.12
C GLU A 34 -3.73 -4.82 -5.65
N TYR A 35 -3.21 -3.73 -6.23
CA TYR A 35 -3.03 -3.60 -7.67
C TYR A 35 -2.09 -4.67 -8.23
N TYR A 36 -0.90 -4.79 -7.65
CA TYR A 36 0.09 -5.77 -8.10
C TYR A 36 -0.26 -7.19 -7.68
N HIS A 37 -1.18 -7.43 -6.75
CA HIS A 37 -1.64 -8.78 -6.46
C HIS A 37 -2.55 -9.33 -7.58
N ARG A 38 -3.35 -8.49 -8.22
CA ARG A 38 -4.29 -8.89 -9.28
C ARG A 38 -3.58 -9.41 -10.54
N ASN A 39 -4.19 -10.39 -11.22
CA ASN A 39 -3.71 -10.89 -12.51
C ASN A 39 -4.06 -9.93 -13.67
N THR A 40 -5.22 -9.27 -13.59
CA THR A 40 -5.70 -8.29 -14.57
C THR A 40 -5.94 -6.95 -13.88
N PRO A 41 -5.07 -5.95 -14.09
CA PRO A 41 -5.20 -4.64 -13.45
C PRO A 41 -6.29 -3.76 -14.08
N GLU A 42 -6.79 -4.08 -15.29
CA GLU A 42 -7.66 -3.20 -16.06
C GLU A 42 -9.00 -2.87 -15.39
N GLY A 43 -9.40 -3.63 -14.36
CA GLY A 43 -10.65 -3.40 -13.61
C GLY A 43 -10.45 -2.79 -12.22
N MET A 44 -9.22 -2.44 -11.82
CA MET A 44 -9.01 -1.81 -10.51
C MET A 44 -9.24 -0.30 -10.60
N GLU A 45 -10.20 0.16 -9.79
CA GLU A 45 -10.46 1.58 -9.57
C GLU A 45 -9.58 2.08 -8.41
N TRP A 46 -8.50 2.79 -8.74
CA TRP A 46 -7.66 3.44 -7.74
C TRP A 46 -8.46 4.53 -6.99
N GLY A 47 -8.29 4.60 -5.67
CA GLY A 47 -9.01 5.51 -4.77
C GLY A 47 -10.35 4.98 -4.29
N LYS A 48 -10.85 3.85 -4.83
CA LYS A 48 -12.19 3.32 -4.56
C LYS A 48 -12.45 3.08 -3.08
N ARG A 49 -11.49 2.51 -2.36
CA ARG A 49 -11.61 2.20 -0.92
C ARG A 49 -11.79 3.46 -0.06
N ALA A 50 -11.15 4.54 -0.47
CA ALA A 50 -11.29 5.85 0.15
C ALA A 50 -12.41 6.70 -0.50
N GLY A 51 -13.17 6.11 -1.43
CA GLY A 51 -14.31 6.72 -2.08
C GLY A 51 -13.98 7.85 -3.05
N PHE A 52 -12.81 7.87 -3.68
CA PHE A 52 -12.40 8.89 -4.65
C PHE A 52 -11.88 8.32 -5.96
N SER A 53 -11.78 9.18 -6.98
CA SER A 53 -11.13 8.86 -8.26
C SER A 53 -9.91 9.76 -8.47
N TRP A 54 -8.74 9.17 -8.72
CA TRP A 54 -7.53 9.94 -9.00
C TRP A 54 -7.60 10.75 -10.30
N THR A 55 -8.48 10.37 -11.23
CA THR A 55 -8.64 11.05 -12.52
C THR A 55 -9.74 12.11 -12.50
N ASP A 56 -10.79 11.90 -11.70
CA ASP A 56 -12.01 12.68 -11.80
C ASP A 56 -12.20 13.65 -10.62
N ASP A 57 -11.68 13.32 -9.44
CA ASP A 57 -11.78 14.19 -8.27
C ASP A 57 -10.66 15.24 -8.23
N SER A 58 -10.96 16.44 -7.70
CA SER A 58 -9.94 17.46 -7.45
C SER A 58 -8.93 17.03 -6.37
N GLU A 59 -7.71 17.56 -6.41
CA GLU A 59 -6.69 17.29 -5.38
C GLU A 59 -7.24 17.57 -3.96
N GLU A 60 -7.97 18.66 -3.77
CA GLU A 60 -8.61 19.00 -2.50
C GLU A 60 -9.61 17.92 -2.04
N THR A 61 -10.41 17.39 -2.97
CA THR A 61 -11.38 16.32 -2.67
C THR A 61 -10.68 15.03 -2.26
N ILE A 62 -9.64 14.66 -3.00
CA ILE A 62 -8.81 13.48 -2.72
C ILE A 62 -8.17 13.60 -1.34
N LEU A 63 -7.51 14.74 -1.06
CA LEU A 63 -6.86 15.00 0.22
C LEU A 63 -7.85 14.95 1.39
N ARG A 64 -9.04 15.54 1.22
CA ARG A 64 -10.08 15.49 2.26
C ARG A 64 -10.55 14.06 2.54
N LYS A 65 -10.75 13.25 1.49
CA LYS A 65 -11.18 11.84 1.64
C LYS A 65 -10.09 10.98 2.27
N LEU A 66 -8.83 11.13 1.84
CA LEU A 66 -7.70 10.45 2.47
C LEU A 66 -7.51 10.85 3.94
N ALA A 67 -7.66 12.14 4.28
CA ALA A 67 -7.56 12.61 5.66
C ALA A 67 -8.66 12.06 6.57
N SER A 68 -9.78 11.60 6.00
CA SER A 68 -10.87 10.96 6.76
C SER A 68 -10.60 9.50 7.10
N LEU A 69 -9.59 8.86 6.48
CA LEU A 69 -9.22 7.48 6.78
C LEU A 69 -8.59 7.39 8.17
N THR A 70 -9.19 6.54 9.00
CA THR A 70 -8.68 6.22 10.32
C THR A 70 -7.58 5.16 10.23
N LYS A 71 -6.83 4.98 11.31
CA LYS A 71 -5.89 3.87 11.44
C LYS A 71 -6.58 2.52 11.28
N ASN A 72 -7.79 2.38 11.83
CA ASN A 72 -8.53 1.14 11.77
C ASN A 72 -8.95 0.80 10.34
N ASP A 73 -9.41 1.79 9.56
CA ASP A 73 -9.77 1.57 8.15
C ASP A 73 -8.57 1.02 7.35
N LEU A 74 -7.36 1.56 7.60
CA LEU A 74 -6.15 1.09 6.92
C LEU A 74 -5.63 -0.25 7.46
N ILE A 75 -5.83 -0.54 8.74
CA ILE A 75 -5.50 -1.85 9.33
C ILE A 75 -6.41 -2.93 8.74
N GLU A 76 -7.71 -2.69 8.67
CA GLU A 76 -8.68 -3.61 8.07
C GLU A 76 -8.37 -3.85 6.59
N TYR A 77 -8.07 -2.79 5.84
CA TYR A 77 -7.67 -2.92 4.45
C TYR A 77 -6.36 -3.72 4.30
N LEU A 78 -5.37 -3.49 5.17
CA LEU A 78 -4.14 -4.27 5.21
C LEU A 78 -4.43 -5.76 5.50
N ASP A 79 -5.27 -6.06 6.49
CA ASP A 79 -5.67 -7.43 6.84
C ASP A 79 -6.30 -8.16 5.64
N GLU A 80 -7.17 -7.50 4.90
CA GLU A 80 -7.79 -8.06 3.70
C GLU A 80 -6.74 -8.39 2.62
N ILE A 81 -5.83 -7.46 2.33
CA ILE A 81 -4.82 -7.64 1.29
C ILE A 81 -3.76 -8.68 1.70
N GLU A 82 -3.30 -8.67 2.95
CA GLU A 82 -2.38 -9.69 3.48
C GLU A 82 -3.00 -11.09 3.37
N LYS A 83 -4.29 -11.23 3.71
CA LYS A 83 -5.00 -12.50 3.59
C LYS A 83 -5.11 -12.96 2.14
N CYS A 84 -5.50 -12.08 1.21
CA CYS A 84 -5.60 -12.40 -0.21
C CYS A 84 -4.25 -12.87 -0.79
N ILE A 85 -3.18 -12.12 -0.52
CA ILE A 85 -1.83 -12.46 -0.98
C ILE A 85 -1.38 -13.79 -0.39
N SER A 86 -1.53 -13.99 0.93
CA SER A 86 -1.12 -15.22 1.60
C SER A 86 -1.84 -16.44 1.04
N GLN A 87 -3.16 -16.35 0.89
CA GLN A 87 -3.96 -17.44 0.31
C GLN A 87 -3.61 -17.75 -1.14
N SER A 88 -3.22 -16.74 -1.91
CA SER A 88 -2.73 -16.95 -3.27
C SER A 88 -1.39 -17.66 -3.27
N LEU A 89 -0.43 -17.20 -2.47
CA LEU A 89 0.91 -17.78 -2.39
C LEU A 89 0.88 -19.23 -1.87
N GLU A 90 0.05 -19.54 -0.89
CA GLU A 90 -0.13 -20.90 -0.37
C GLU A 90 -0.65 -21.90 -1.42
N LYS A 91 -1.39 -21.39 -2.42
CA LYS A 91 -1.95 -22.21 -3.51
C LYS A 91 -1.06 -22.24 -4.74
N SER A 92 -0.09 -21.33 -4.85
CA SER A 92 0.80 -21.24 -5.99
C SER A 92 1.87 -22.32 -5.94
N THR A 93 2.08 -22.98 -7.08
CA THR A 93 3.24 -23.82 -7.33
C THR A 93 4.44 -22.99 -7.80
N ASN A 94 5.63 -23.59 -7.85
CA ASN A 94 6.78 -22.91 -8.43
C ASN A 94 6.53 -22.59 -9.92
N GLU A 95 5.93 -23.53 -10.64
CA GLU A 95 5.56 -23.37 -12.05
C GLU A 95 4.64 -22.15 -12.25
N ASP A 96 3.67 -21.95 -11.35
CA ASP A 96 2.80 -20.76 -11.38
C ASP A 96 3.61 -19.48 -11.19
N LEU A 97 4.50 -19.43 -10.18
CA LEU A 97 5.29 -18.25 -9.84
C LEU A 97 6.28 -17.85 -10.96
N PHE A 98 6.83 -18.82 -11.67
CA PHE A 98 7.71 -18.59 -12.83
C PHE A 98 6.94 -18.41 -14.14
N GLY A 99 5.63 -18.63 -14.15
CA GLY A 99 4.74 -18.34 -15.26
C GLY A 99 4.58 -16.84 -15.53
N THR A 100 4.13 -16.52 -16.73
CA THR A 100 3.80 -15.15 -17.14
C THR A 100 2.42 -14.77 -16.63
N ASP A 101 2.31 -13.57 -16.07
CA ASP A 101 1.03 -12.98 -15.70
C ASP A 101 0.44 -12.21 -16.88
N SER A 102 -0.89 -12.11 -16.98
CA SER A 102 -1.56 -11.21 -17.94
C SER A 102 -1.17 -9.74 -17.73
N PHE A 103 -0.66 -9.40 -16.55
CA PHE A 103 -0.08 -8.10 -16.25
C PHE A 103 0.99 -7.68 -17.27
N ASN A 104 0.93 -6.43 -17.74
CA ASN A 104 1.84 -5.88 -18.75
C ASN A 104 1.92 -6.74 -20.04
N ASN A 105 0.77 -7.26 -20.51
CA ASN A 105 0.66 -8.08 -21.72
C ASN A 105 1.51 -9.36 -21.70
N GLY A 106 1.60 -10.07 -20.58
CA GLY A 106 2.36 -11.33 -20.53
C GLY A 106 3.88 -11.16 -20.38
N LYS A 107 4.38 -9.93 -20.27
CA LYS A 107 5.82 -9.65 -20.29
C LYS A 107 6.53 -9.85 -18.95
N LEU A 108 5.77 -9.90 -17.86
CA LEU A 108 6.32 -10.05 -16.50
C LEU A 108 5.90 -11.40 -15.92
N ARG A 109 6.85 -12.04 -15.23
CA ARG A 109 6.57 -13.22 -14.42
C ARG A 109 5.93 -12.80 -13.09
N ILE A 110 5.11 -13.68 -12.52
CA ILE A 110 4.48 -13.42 -11.22
C ILE A 110 5.54 -13.13 -10.15
N ILE A 111 6.64 -13.88 -10.12
CA ILE A 111 7.73 -13.66 -9.17
C ILE A 111 8.39 -12.27 -9.32
N GLU A 112 8.52 -11.75 -10.53
CA GLU A 112 9.10 -10.41 -10.77
C GLU A 112 8.19 -9.32 -10.24
N LYS A 113 6.87 -9.50 -10.40
CA LYS A 113 5.84 -8.63 -9.82
C LYS A 113 5.89 -8.62 -8.29
N MET A 114 6.03 -9.80 -7.68
CA MET A 114 6.17 -9.91 -6.21
C MET A 114 7.47 -9.29 -5.71
N LEU A 115 8.58 -9.46 -6.43
CA LEU A 115 9.85 -8.82 -6.11
C LEU A 115 9.78 -7.29 -6.23
N TYR A 116 9.08 -6.78 -7.24
CA TYR A 116 8.80 -5.35 -7.37
C TYR A 116 8.01 -4.86 -6.15
N LEU A 117 6.93 -5.54 -5.78
CA LEU A 117 6.09 -5.16 -4.66
C LEU A 117 6.87 -5.17 -3.33
N LEU A 118 7.74 -6.15 -3.11
CA LEU A 118 8.63 -6.18 -1.95
C LEU A 118 9.55 -4.95 -1.90
N ARG A 119 10.20 -4.61 -3.02
CA ARG A 119 11.09 -3.43 -3.09
C ARG A 119 10.34 -2.12 -2.93
N HIS A 120 9.16 -2.01 -3.53
CA HIS A 120 8.26 -0.87 -3.38
C HIS A 120 7.89 -0.67 -1.90
N ASN A 121 7.46 -1.73 -1.22
CA ASN A 121 7.09 -1.67 0.19
C ASN A 121 8.29 -1.31 1.06
N MET A 122 9.49 -1.85 0.80
CA MET A 122 10.72 -1.49 1.52
C MET A 122 11.06 0.00 1.38
N HIS A 123 10.90 0.57 0.18
CA HIS A 123 11.13 1.98 -0.07
C HIS A 123 10.22 2.86 0.81
N HIS A 124 8.91 2.64 0.75
CA HIS A 124 7.96 3.45 1.52
C HIS A 124 7.98 3.15 3.01
N ILE A 125 8.33 1.94 3.44
CA ILE A 125 8.62 1.66 4.86
C ILE A 125 9.79 2.51 5.37
N GLY A 126 10.80 2.76 4.52
CA GLY A 126 11.87 3.71 4.80
C GLY A 126 11.35 5.13 5.00
N GLU A 127 10.40 5.58 4.17
CA GLU A 127 9.76 6.89 4.31
C GLU A 127 8.93 7.01 5.59
N LEU A 128 8.11 6.00 5.92
CA LEU A 128 7.36 5.95 7.17
C LEU A 128 8.30 6.02 8.39
N ASN A 129 9.41 5.28 8.35
CA ASN A 129 10.43 5.33 9.41
C ASN A 129 11.10 6.68 9.55
N LYS A 130 11.34 7.36 8.43
CA LYS A 130 11.83 8.73 8.44
C LYS A 130 10.83 9.64 9.15
N VAL A 131 9.54 9.58 8.80
CA VAL A 131 8.51 10.37 9.49
C VAL A 131 8.50 10.08 10.98
N LEU A 132 8.47 8.80 11.39
CA LEU A 132 8.51 8.42 12.81
C LEU A 132 9.70 9.01 13.55
N ARG A 133 10.88 9.03 12.92
CA ARG A 133 12.08 9.64 13.51
C ARG A 133 11.94 11.16 13.60
N ASP A 134 11.51 11.79 12.53
CA ASP A 134 11.40 13.25 12.43
C ASP A 134 10.32 13.80 13.39
N THR A 135 9.36 12.97 13.81
CA THR A 135 8.30 13.28 14.80
C THR A 135 8.55 12.69 16.19
N GLU A 136 9.78 12.29 16.50
CA GLU A 136 10.18 11.71 17.81
C GLU A 136 9.33 10.51 18.28
N SER A 137 8.69 9.82 17.33
CA SER A 137 7.88 8.64 17.58
C SER A 137 8.74 7.38 17.63
N LYS A 138 8.19 6.30 18.21
CA LYS A 138 8.91 5.02 18.27
C LYS A 138 9.13 4.48 16.85
N ARG A 139 10.39 4.27 16.47
CA ARG A 139 10.77 3.69 15.18
C ARG A 139 10.42 2.21 15.16
N ILE A 140 10.08 1.68 13.98
CA ILE A 140 9.94 0.23 13.82
C ILE A 140 11.32 -0.40 13.65
N LYS A 141 11.44 -1.68 14.00
CA LYS A 141 12.68 -2.42 13.70
C LYS A 141 12.73 -2.76 12.22
N TRP A 142 13.93 -2.67 11.63
CA TRP A 142 14.17 -3.26 10.32
C TRP A 142 13.96 -4.77 10.41
N GLN A 143 13.21 -5.32 9.46
CA GLN A 143 12.96 -6.74 9.27
C GLN A 143 13.67 -7.20 8.00
#